data_AF-A0A212D6L1-F1
#
_entry.id   AF-A0A212D6L1-F1
#
_cell.length_a   1.000
_cell.length_b   1.000
_cell.length_c   1.000
_cell.angle_alpha   90.00
_cell.angle_beta   90.00
_cell.angle_gamma   90.00
#
_symmetry.space_group_name_H-M   'P 1'
#
loop_
_entity.id
_entity.type
_entity.pdbx_description
1 polymer ?
#
loop_
_entity_poly.entity_id
_entity_poly.type
_entity_poly.pdbx_seq_one_letter_code
_entity_poly.pdbx_strand_id
1 'polypeptide(L)'
;MELRGWLPLLLWLGLMWPLGAPSESRLRVFVVPHSHMDVGWLHTVQESMQAYVTNVYNTVVEELTLEKKRRFIAVEQEYFRLWWDGVASEEQKGQDLQFVWRGSRSLSAQQEIFTHVLDQFGYCSLTTPLMASPEGSH
;
A
#
# COMPACT_ATOMS: atom_id res chain seq x y z
N MET A 1 40.95 -56.01 23.71
CA MET A 1 39.69 -55.30 24.03
C MET A 1 39.00 -55.01 22.71
N GLU A 2 38.01 -55.82 22.36
CA GLU A 2 37.34 -55.85 21.06
C GLU A 2 36.47 -54.59 20.85
N LEU A 3 36.86 -53.72 19.91
CA LEU A 3 36.08 -52.57 19.42
C LEU A 3 34.71 -52.96 18.81
N ARG A 4 34.47 -54.26 18.64
CA ARG A 4 33.30 -54.84 17.98
C ARG A 4 32.02 -54.82 18.84
N GLY A 5 32.15 -54.72 20.16
CA GLY A 5 31.00 -54.70 21.08
C GLY A 5 30.26 -53.36 21.16
N TRP A 6 30.88 -52.26 20.72
CA TRP A 6 30.35 -50.90 20.86
C TRP A 6 29.65 -50.38 19.61
N LEU A 7 29.82 -51.05 18.46
CA LEU A 7 29.12 -50.73 17.22
C LEU A 7 27.59 -50.63 17.35
N PRO A 8 26.88 -51.59 17.98
CA PRO A 8 25.44 -51.47 18.11
C PRO A 8 25.03 -50.28 19.00
N LEU A 9 25.83 -49.93 20.01
CA LEU A 9 25.61 -48.76 20.87
C LEU A 9 25.79 -47.44 20.12
N LEU A 10 26.82 -47.35 19.26
CA LEU A 10 27.06 -46.17 18.43
C LEU A 10 26.00 -46.03 17.32
N LEU A 11 25.54 -47.14 16.74
CA LEU A 11 24.41 -47.17 15.79
C LEU A 11 23.11 -46.73 16.46
N TRP A 12 22.85 -47.18 17.69
CA TRP A 12 21.71 -46.74 18.49
C TRP A 12 21.79 -45.25 18.87
N LEU A 13 22.97 -44.76 19.24
CA LEU A 13 23.19 -43.33 19.52
C LEU A 13 23.01 -42.45 18.28
N GLY A 14 23.44 -42.93 17.11
CA GLY A 14 23.22 -42.24 15.83
C GLY A 14 21.75 -42.24 15.40
N LEU A 15 21.01 -43.34 15.66
CA LEU A 15 19.58 -43.45 15.37
C LEU A 15 18.71 -42.63 16.32
N MET A 16 19.18 -42.42 17.55
CA MET A 16 18.53 -41.59 18.57
C MET A 16 18.96 -40.11 18.52
N TRP A 17 19.86 -39.74 17.59
CA TRP A 17 20.18 -38.33 17.37
C TRP A 17 18.98 -37.65 16.70
N PRO A 18 18.39 -36.61 17.30
CA PRO A 18 17.23 -35.96 16.71
C PRO A 18 17.63 -35.34 15.36
N LEU A 19 17.06 -35.87 14.27
CA LEU A 19 17.17 -35.31 12.93
C LEU A 19 16.44 -33.96 12.91
N GLY A 20 17.15 -32.91 13.30
CA GLY A 20 16.69 -31.54 13.22
C GLY A 20 16.08 -31.05 14.52
N ALA A 21 16.75 -30.07 15.14
CA ALA A 21 16.09 -29.15 16.03
C ALA A 21 14.93 -28.48 15.25
N PRO A 22 13.74 -28.31 15.84
CA PRO A 22 12.70 -27.50 15.23
C PRO A 22 13.29 -26.10 14.96
N SER A 23 13.26 -25.65 13.71
CA SER A 23 13.64 -24.27 13.42
C SER A 23 12.64 -23.37 14.15
N GLU A 24 13.11 -22.66 15.17
CA GLU A 24 12.34 -21.61 15.85
C GLU A 24 11.59 -20.77 14.81
N SER A 25 10.27 -20.66 14.97
CA SER A 25 9.44 -19.93 14.02
C SER A 25 9.85 -18.45 14.04
N ARG A 26 10.61 -18.03 13.02
CA ARG A 26 11.10 -16.66 12.90
C ARG A 26 9.94 -15.72 12.56
N LEU A 27 9.63 -14.79 13.47
CA LEU A 27 8.69 -13.71 13.20
C LEU A 27 9.19 -12.88 12.00
N ARG A 28 8.33 -12.74 10.98
CA ARG A 28 8.55 -11.84 9.85
C ARG A 28 7.78 -10.55 10.09
N VAL A 29 8.50 -9.47 10.30
CA VAL A 29 7.93 -8.13 10.47
C VAL A 29 8.07 -7.37 9.16
N PHE A 30 6.97 -6.79 8.69
CA PHE A 30 6.95 -5.88 7.55
C PHE A 30 6.52 -4.51 8.06
N VAL A 31 7.34 -3.50 7.80
CA VAL A 31 6.97 -2.10 8.05
C VAL A 31 6.45 -1.55 6.73
N VAL A 32 5.22 -1.01 6.76
CA VAL A 32 4.55 -0.48 5.57
C VAL A 32 4.24 1.00 5.79
N PRO A 33 5.17 1.89 5.37
CA PRO A 33 4.94 3.33 5.41
C PRO A 33 3.76 3.71 4.53
N HIS A 34 2.87 4.55 5.06
CA HIS A 34 1.71 5.09 4.35
C HIS A 34 1.34 6.46 4.90
N SER A 35 0.54 7.21 4.15
CA SER A 35 -0.14 8.42 4.62
C SER A 35 -1.61 8.34 4.27
N HIS A 36 -2.47 8.72 5.23
CA HIS A 36 -3.91 8.91 5.01
C HIS A 36 -4.15 10.38 4.68
N MET A 37 -4.89 10.66 3.61
CA MET A 37 -5.03 12.02 3.08
C MET A 37 -6.48 12.27 2.65
N ASP A 38 -7.32 12.70 3.59
CA ASP A 38 -8.75 12.92 3.34
C ASP A 38 -9.01 13.94 2.24
N VAL A 39 -9.72 13.51 1.19
CA VAL A 39 -10.07 14.37 0.06
C VAL A 39 -11.32 15.18 0.40
N GLY A 40 -11.12 16.42 0.87
CA GLY A 40 -12.24 17.34 1.13
C GLY A 40 -12.97 17.07 2.45
N TRP A 41 -12.23 16.93 3.56
CA TRP A 41 -12.79 16.80 4.91
C TRP A 41 -12.75 18.13 5.67
N LEU A 42 -11.77 18.33 6.56
CA LEU A 42 -11.58 19.58 7.30
C LEU A 42 -11.14 20.74 6.41
N HIS A 43 -10.40 20.43 5.35
CA HIS A 43 -9.89 21.38 4.37
C HIS A 43 -10.44 21.02 2.99
N THR A 44 -10.62 22.04 2.16
CA THR A 44 -10.90 21.82 0.74
C THR A 44 -9.73 21.08 0.08
N VAL A 45 -9.98 20.53 -1.10
CA VAL A 45 -8.95 19.85 -1.90
C VAL A 45 -7.76 20.78 -2.14
N GLN A 46 -8.02 22.03 -2.53
CA GLN A 46 -6.98 23.01 -2.83
C GLN A 46 -6.17 23.43 -1.61
N GLU A 47 -6.84 23.64 -0.46
CA GLU A 47 -6.14 23.97 0.79
C GLU A 47 -5.25 22.81 1.23
N SER A 48 -5.73 21.57 1.12
CA SER A 48 -4.95 20.38 1.44
C SER A 48 -3.73 20.22 0.52
N MET A 49 -3.90 20.50 -0.78
CA MET A 49 -2.81 20.53 -1.76
C MET A 49 -1.68 21.44 -1.31
N GLN A 50 -2.02 22.64 -0.81
CA GLN A 50 -1.07 23.65 -0.35
C GLN A 50 -0.52 23.35 1.04
N ALA A 51 -1.35 22.84 1.94
CA ALA A 51 -0.99 22.66 3.35
C ALA A 51 -0.06 21.47 3.57
N TYR A 52 -0.30 20.32 2.90
CA TYR A 52 0.48 19.11 3.20
C TYR A 52 0.69 18.15 2.04
N VAL A 53 -0.29 17.97 1.14
CA VAL A 53 -0.25 16.92 0.10
C VAL A 53 1.00 17.05 -0.78
N THR A 54 1.28 18.27 -1.23
CA THR A 54 2.46 18.56 -2.06
C THR A 54 3.75 18.17 -1.35
N ASN A 55 3.85 18.50 -0.06
CA ASN A 55 5.05 18.21 0.71
C ASN A 55 5.23 16.69 0.92
N VAL A 56 4.14 15.97 1.17
CA VAL A 56 4.17 14.50 1.30
C VAL A 56 4.70 13.87 0.02
N TYR A 57 4.15 14.19 -1.14
CA TYR A 57 4.61 13.55 -2.38
C TYR A 57 6.02 13.97 -2.79
N ASN A 58 6.39 15.25 -2.61
CA ASN A 58 7.75 15.70 -2.90
C ASN A 58 8.80 14.93 -2.07
N THR A 59 8.58 14.85 -0.75
CA THR A 59 9.51 14.17 0.16
C THR A 59 9.52 12.67 -0.06
N VAL A 60 8.35 12.04 -0.29
CA VAL A 60 8.28 10.60 -0.58
C VAL A 60 9.06 10.26 -1.85
N VAL A 61 8.88 11.02 -2.93
CA VAL A 61 9.58 10.75 -4.20
C VAL A 61 11.10 10.94 -4.05
N GLU A 62 11.53 11.98 -3.34
CA GLU A 62 12.95 12.19 -3.02
C GLU A 62 13.51 11.01 -2.22
N GLU A 63 12.87 10.63 -1.11
CA GLU A 63 13.33 9.57 -0.23
C GLU A 63 13.31 8.19 -0.90
N LEU A 64 12.32 7.90 -1.76
CA LEU A 64 12.29 6.66 -2.54
C LEU A 64 13.39 6.60 -3.59
N THR A 65 13.84 7.75 -4.09
CA THR A 65 14.95 7.83 -5.05
C THR A 65 16.29 7.55 -4.38
N LEU A 66 16.46 7.96 -3.12
CA LEU A 66 17.69 7.76 -2.35
C LEU A 66 17.97 6.31 -1.95
N GLU A 67 16.94 5.49 -1.67
CA GLU A 67 17.12 4.09 -1.27
C GLU A 67 16.10 3.16 -1.94
N LYS A 68 16.60 2.29 -2.82
CA LYS A 68 15.79 1.38 -3.67
C LYS A 68 15.01 0.34 -2.88
N LYS A 69 15.31 0.11 -1.59
CA LYS A 69 14.53 -0.79 -0.71
C LYS A 69 13.32 -0.12 -0.07
N ARG A 70 13.25 1.21 -0.04
CA ARG A 70 12.11 1.92 0.55
C ARG A 70 10.84 1.68 -0.25
N ARG A 71 9.72 1.65 0.46
CA ARG A 71 8.38 1.45 -0.10
C ARG A 71 7.45 2.41 0.60
N PHE A 72 6.45 2.90 -0.12
CA PHE A 72 5.42 3.77 0.40
C PHE A 72 4.10 3.43 -0.27
N ILE A 73 3.00 3.50 0.48
CA ILE A 73 1.64 3.32 -0.03
C ILE A 73 0.87 4.62 0.14
N ALA A 74 0.28 5.10 -0.95
CA ALA A 74 -0.72 6.16 -0.98
C ALA A 74 -2.00 5.59 -1.60
N VAL A 75 -3.16 6.05 -1.14
CA VAL A 75 -4.46 5.51 -1.57
C VAL A 75 -5.24 6.53 -2.40
N GLU A 76 -5.06 7.82 -2.11
CA GLU A 76 -5.89 8.90 -2.63
C GLU A 76 -5.41 9.37 -4.00
N GLN A 77 -5.93 8.70 -5.03
CA GLN A 77 -5.61 8.92 -6.45
C GLN A 77 -5.75 10.38 -6.89
N GLU A 78 -6.79 11.08 -6.42
CA GLU A 78 -7.02 12.47 -6.84
C GLU A 78 -5.87 13.38 -6.41
N TYR A 79 -5.37 13.22 -5.19
CA TYR A 79 -4.21 13.98 -4.73
C TYR A 79 -2.94 13.61 -5.48
N PHE A 80 -2.72 12.32 -5.78
CA PHE A 80 -1.59 11.92 -6.61
C PHE A 80 -1.68 12.54 -8.02
N ARG A 81 -2.86 12.51 -8.64
CA ARG A 81 -3.11 13.09 -9.98
C ARG A 81 -2.84 14.59 -9.99
N LEU A 82 -3.41 15.33 -9.04
CA LEU A 82 -3.21 16.78 -8.92
C LEU A 82 -1.75 17.14 -8.71
N TRP A 83 -1.04 16.38 -7.87
CA TRP A 83 0.40 16.57 -7.67
C TRP A 83 1.18 16.25 -8.95
N TRP A 84 0.92 15.11 -9.60
CA TRP A 84 1.63 14.68 -10.81
C TRP A 84 1.46 15.67 -11.96
N ASP A 85 0.23 16.11 -12.22
CA ASP A 85 -0.08 16.98 -13.35
C ASP A 85 0.36 18.43 -13.11
N GLY A 86 0.23 18.91 -11.87
CA GLY A 86 0.35 20.35 -11.56
C GLY A 86 1.61 20.76 -10.80
N VAL A 87 2.28 19.84 -10.10
CA VAL A 87 3.34 20.18 -9.13
C VAL A 87 4.64 19.43 -9.38
N ALA A 88 4.57 18.15 -9.75
CA ALA A 88 5.74 17.31 -9.95
C ALA A 88 6.64 17.85 -11.08
N SER A 89 7.94 17.94 -10.81
CA SER A 89 8.92 18.32 -11.81
C SER A 89 9.15 17.21 -12.84
N GLU A 90 9.65 17.56 -14.02
CA GLU A 90 10.01 16.56 -15.04
C GLU A 90 11.09 15.59 -14.54
N GLU A 91 11.97 16.04 -13.64
CA GLU A 91 12.94 15.18 -12.97
C GLU A 91 12.27 14.16 -12.04
N GLN A 92 11.27 14.58 -11.26
CA GLN A 92 10.50 13.68 -10.39
C GLN A 92 9.69 12.66 -11.21
N LYS A 93 9.12 13.09 -12.33
CA LYS A 93 8.39 12.20 -13.26
C LYS A 93 9.31 11.22 -13.99
N GLY A 94 10.54 11.63 -14.27
CA GLY A 94 11.56 10.83 -14.94
C GLY A 94 12.29 9.82 -14.04
N GLN A 95 12.00 9.79 -12.73
CA GLN A 95 12.55 8.78 -11.84
C GLN A 95 12.01 7.39 -12.20
N ASP A 96 12.86 6.37 -12.11
CA ASP A 96 12.48 4.96 -12.29
C ASP A 96 11.73 4.44 -11.05
N LEU A 97 10.63 5.11 -10.71
CA LEU A 97 9.68 4.73 -9.67
C LEU A 97 8.58 3.88 -10.29
N GLN A 98 8.43 2.66 -9.78
CA GLN A 98 7.35 1.79 -10.19
C GLN A 98 6.07 2.15 -9.42
N PHE A 99 5.17 2.89 -10.05
CA PHE A 99 3.83 3.11 -9.52
C PHE A 99 2.98 1.86 -9.77
N VAL A 100 2.72 1.09 -8.71
CA VAL A 100 1.99 -0.18 -8.81
C VAL A 100 0.58 -0.02 -8.24
N TRP A 101 -0.42 0.00 -9.13
CA TRP A 101 -1.81 -0.20 -8.76
C TRP A 101 -2.12 -1.71 -8.79
N ARG A 102 -1.94 -2.39 -7.65
CA ARG A 102 -2.33 -3.80 -7.52
C ARG A 102 -2.99 -4.05 -6.17
N GLY A 103 -4.17 -4.67 -6.21
CA GLY A 103 -4.72 -5.36 -5.05
C GLY A 103 -3.80 -6.51 -4.64
N SER A 104 -3.71 -6.79 -3.34
CA SER A 104 -2.90 -7.89 -2.82
C SER A 104 -3.42 -9.24 -3.34
N ARG A 105 -2.56 -10.03 -4.00
CA ARG A 105 -2.92 -11.37 -4.49
C ARG A 105 -3.25 -12.37 -3.37
N SER A 106 -2.70 -12.17 -2.17
CA SER A 106 -2.95 -13.04 -1.01
C SER A 106 -4.19 -12.67 -0.20
N LEU A 107 -4.83 -11.54 -0.52
CA LEU A 107 -6.07 -11.07 0.10
C LEU A 107 -7.24 -11.27 -0.88
N SER A 108 -7.33 -12.48 -1.45
CA SER A 108 -8.31 -12.86 -2.47
C SER A 108 -9.74 -12.54 -2.04
N ALA A 109 -10.51 -11.90 -2.92
CA ALA A 109 -11.98 -11.81 -3.00
C ALA A 109 -12.80 -11.39 -1.75
N GLN A 110 -12.20 -11.25 -0.57
CA GLN A 110 -12.93 -11.16 0.70
C GLN A 110 -12.48 -10.00 1.60
N GLN A 111 -11.47 -9.23 1.20
CA GLN A 111 -11.13 -7.99 1.88
C GLN A 111 -10.96 -6.88 0.86
N GLU A 112 -11.98 -6.03 0.78
CA GLU A 112 -11.83 -4.66 0.31
C GLU A 112 -10.84 -3.99 1.27
N ILE A 113 -9.55 -4.05 0.96
CA ILE A 113 -8.57 -3.12 1.54
C ILE A 113 -9.02 -1.74 1.06
N PHE A 114 -9.91 -1.12 1.83
CA PHE A 114 -10.20 0.30 2.01
C PHE A 114 -9.74 1.29 0.93
N THR A 115 -9.83 0.94 -0.34
CA THR A 115 -10.25 1.86 -1.36
C THR A 115 -11.75 1.67 -1.36
N HIS A 116 -12.49 2.57 -0.73
CA HIS A 116 -13.79 2.87 -1.29
C HIS A 116 -13.52 3.06 -2.78
N VAL A 117 -13.96 2.08 -3.58
CA VAL A 117 -14.26 2.32 -4.98
C VAL A 117 -15.09 3.59 -4.92
N LEU A 118 -14.55 4.69 -5.44
CA LEU A 118 -15.37 5.82 -5.88
C LEU A 118 -16.28 5.22 -6.94
N ASP A 119 -17.37 4.59 -6.49
CA ASP A 119 -18.50 4.25 -7.33
C ASP A 119 -19.01 5.59 -7.81
N GLN A 120 -18.58 5.96 -9.02
CA GLN A 120 -19.16 6.86 -10.04
C GLN A 120 -20.03 8.09 -9.66
N PHE A 121 -20.20 8.46 -8.39
CA PHE A 121 -21.23 9.40 -7.91
C PHE A 121 -20.85 10.09 -6.57
N GLY A 122 -19.57 10.34 -6.32
CA GLY A 122 -19.09 10.71 -4.97
C GLY A 122 -18.74 12.18 -4.67
N TYR A 123 -18.63 13.07 -5.68
CA TYR A 123 -18.67 14.50 -5.40
C TYR A 123 -20.10 14.96 -5.64
N CYS A 124 -20.76 15.51 -4.62
CA CYS A 124 -21.93 16.35 -4.83
C CYS A 124 -21.50 17.53 -5.72
N SER A 125 -21.59 17.37 -7.03
CA SER A 125 -21.70 18.49 -7.94
C SER A 125 -23.03 19.16 -7.60
N LEU A 126 -22.98 20.33 -6.97
CA LEU A 126 -24.11 21.25 -6.90
C LEU A 126 -24.40 21.78 -8.31
N THR A 127 -24.81 20.91 -9.21
CA THR A 127 -25.31 21.28 -10.53
C THR A 127 -26.21 20.18 -11.06
N THR A 128 -27.40 20.07 -10.49
CA THR A 128 -28.55 19.56 -11.25
C THR A 128 -29.55 20.70 -11.33
N PRO A 129 -29.87 21.21 -12.54
CA PRO A 129 -30.92 22.20 -12.68
C PRO A 129 -32.23 21.58 -12.20
N LEU A 130 -32.98 22.33 -11.40
CA LEU A 130 -34.37 22.04 -11.10
C LEU A 130 -35.10 21.72 -12.41
N MET A 131 -35.45 20.46 -12.63
CA MET A 131 -36.48 20.11 -13.60
C MET A 131 -37.78 20.73 -13.08
N ALA A 132 -38.12 21.90 -13.62
CA ALA A 132 -39.45 22.44 -13.53
C ALA A 132 -40.39 21.46 -14.28
N SER A 133 -41.31 20.87 -13.53
CA SER A 133 -42.49 20.19 -14.08
C SER A 133 -43.31 21.22 -14.88
N PRO A 134 -43.73 20.96 -16.13
CA PRO A 134 -44.76 21.77 -16.74
C PRO A 134 -46.10 21.43 -16.08
N GLU A 135 -46.74 22.43 -15.51
CA GLU A 135 -48.13 22.38 -15.08
C GLU A 135 -49.08 22.10 -16.26
N GLY A 136 -50.22 21.52 -15.92
CA GLY A 136 -51.17 20.92 -16.84
C GLY A 136 -51.93 21.89 -17.74
N SER A 137 -52.40 21.34 -18.85
CA SER A 137 -53.43 21.91 -19.70
C SER A 137 -54.75 21.14 -19.49
N HIS A 138 -55.68 21.76 -18.76
CA HIS A 138 -57.13 21.74 -19.00
C HIS A 138 -57.76 22.96 -18.32
#